data_AF-A0A4Q2UTB4-F1
#
_entry.id   AF-A0A4Q2UTB4-F1
#
_cell.length_a   1.000
_cell.length_b   1.000
_cell.length_c   1.000
_cell.angle_alpha   90.00
_cell.angle_beta   90.00
_cell.angle_gamma   90.00
#
_symmetry.space_group_name_H-M   'P 1'
#
loop_
_entity.id
_entity.type
_entity.pdbx_description
1 polymer ?
#
loop_
_entity_poly.entity_id
_entity_poly.type
_entity_poly.pdbx_seq_one_letter_code
_entity_poly.pdbx_strand_id
1 'polypeptide(L)'
;MWNSNDTRPRVMTYVRRDPRLLADQIRPFQTRDILWLTINDLTIVNFYRQNDERDALDTLFQWSVPERCLVAGDFNARHRSWQTGQTTNRGQEIAGWVSENDLSLLNTLDIPTNPYGNTIDLAFTNLPLAEAVVEDHLATSSDHFTLSLTFSDVRSTPVQPGKIRVTTEDELKRFVEIVELGATGIPLTDSTPEELDELASSLVSLLTSAAKASGRPARKGGRPAPWWTEECADAAAAFRAIRRSYPLGFNQDVQIAKRGFHRVVRRAKRRYWRNLIDGFSSSSDVFKAVRWLKSPGAFQPPPLQIDNVVYESQMDKANALRQATLERRTAEDDIANAWTPVFPPRSIPFSPEISLEEAQYATCHTGNTSPGSDNITVKLLEAVWHTIGTH
;
A
#
# COMPACT_ATOMS: atom_id res chain seq x y z
N MET A 1 -19.22 -11.24 -9.21
CA MET A 1 -19.51 -10.22 -10.24
C MET A 1 -20.80 -9.53 -9.82
N TRP A 2 -20.86 -8.19 -9.76
CA TRP A 2 -22.04 -7.48 -9.26
C TRP A 2 -23.12 -7.45 -10.34
N ASN A 3 -24.28 -8.01 -10.06
CA ASN A 3 -25.35 -8.20 -11.04
C ASN A 3 -26.74 -7.78 -10.52
N SER A 4 -26.90 -7.50 -9.23
CA SER A 4 -28.16 -7.05 -8.63
C SER A 4 -27.93 -6.24 -7.35
N ASN A 5 -29.01 -5.70 -6.77
CA ASN A 5 -28.97 -5.09 -5.44
C ASN A 5 -28.56 -6.09 -4.35
N ASP A 6 -28.79 -7.39 -4.56
CA ASP A 6 -28.46 -8.45 -3.61
C ASP A 6 -26.95 -8.72 -3.56
N THR A 7 -26.23 -8.46 -4.66
CA THR A 7 -24.78 -8.66 -4.77
C THR A 7 -23.95 -7.38 -4.66
N ARG A 8 -24.60 -6.22 -4.48
CA ARG A 8 -23.95 -4.92 -4.29
C ARG A 8 -23.30 -4.85 -2.90
N PRO A 9 -22.02 -4.44 -2.77
CA PRO A 9 -21.41 -4.27 -1.47
C PRO A 9 -22.03 -3.06 -0.75
N ARG A 10 -22.11 -3.19 0.57
CA ARG A 10 -22.62 -2.15 1.46
C ARG A 10 -21.50 -1.47 2.26
N VAL A 11 -20.35 -2.15 2.41
CA VAL A 11 -19.14 -1.59 3.01
C VAL A 11 -18.04 -1.37 1.99
N MET A 12 -17.23 -0.35 2.23
CA MET A 12 -16.01 -0.07 1.49
C MET A 12 -14.99 0.56 2.42
N THR A 13 -13.77 0.03 2.42
CA THR A 13 -12.66 0.62 3.18
C THR A 13 -11.65 1.22 2.21
N TYR A 14 -11.29 2.48 2.46
CA TYR A 14 -10.25 3.18 1.73
C TYR A 14 -8.98 3.26 2.58
N VAL A 15 -7.90 2.63 2.12
CA VAL A 15 -6.57 2.77 2.72
C VAL A 15 -5.80 3.84 1.95
N ARG A 16 -5.39 4.91 2.64
CA ARG A 16 -4.56 5.96 2.05
C ARG A 16 -3.24 5.34 1.57
N ARG A 17 -2.79 5.74 0.38
CA ARG A 17 -1.49 5.31 -0.15
C ARG A 17 -0.37 5.91 0.70
N ASP A 18 0.22 5.09 1.55
CA ASP A 18 1.37 5.42 2.41
C ASP A 18 2.26 4.17 2.50
N PRO A 19 3.58 4.27 2.24
CA PRO A 19 4.48 3.12 2.33
C PRO A 19 4.58 2.52 3.73
N ARG A 20 4.13 3.22 4.77
CA ARG A 20 4.07 2.73 6.15
C ARG A 20 2.83 1.89 6.46
N LEU A 21 1.89 1.78 5.51
CA LEU A 21 0.66 1.01 5.69
C LEU A 21 0.71 -0.22 4.79
N LEU A 22 0.94 -1.38 5.40
CA LEU A 22 0.75 -2.68 4.76
C LEU A 22 -0.67 -3.14 5.05
N ALA A 23 -1.49 -3.22 4.00
CA ALA A 23 -2.89 -3.62 4.10
C ALA A 23 -3.15 -4.91 3.33
N ASP A 24 -3.62 -5.93 4.04
CA ASP A 24 -4.06 -7.20 3.49
C ASP A 24 -5.54 -7.40 3.81
N GLN A 25 -6.32 -7.82 2.81
CA GLN A 25 -7.72 -8.15 3.04
C GLN A 25 -7.83 -9.62 3.48
N ILE A 26 -8.48 -9.87 4.60
CA ILE A 26 -8.84 -11.22 5.05
C ILE A 26 -10.34 -11.48 4.81
N ARG A 27 -10.72 -12.73 4.60
CA ARG A 27 -12.10 -13.12 4.25
C ARG A 27 -12.58 -14.31 5.08
N PRO A 28 -12.78 -14.13 6.40
CA PRO A 28 -13.24 -15.22 7.26
C PRO A 28 -14.62 -15.73 6.86
N PHE A 29 -15.47 -14.85 6.30
CA PHE A 29 -16.80 -15.17 5.83
C PHE A 29 -17.09 -14.52 4.48
N GLN A 30 -17.96 -15.15 3.70
CA GLN A 30 -18.49 -14.57 2.47
C GLN A 30 -19.70 -13.70 2.78
N THR A 31 -19.47 -12.39 2.91
CA THR A 31 -20.53 -11.39 3.17
C THR A 31 -20.27 -10.08 2.41
N ARG A 32 -21.35 -9.33 2.15
CA ARG A 32 -21.32 -7.99 1.53
C ARG A 32 -21.39 -6.85 2.55
N ASP A 33 -21.68 -7.20 3.79
CA ASP A 33 -22.02 -6.32 4.91
C ASP A 33 -20.83 -6.07 5.84
N ILE A 34 -19.79 -6.91 5.74
CA ILE A 34 -18.62 -6.82 6.60
C ILE A 34 -17.35 -6.97 5.75
N LEU A 35 -16.36 -6.13 6.02
CA LEU A 35 -15.06 -6.16 5.34
C LEU A 35 -13.95 -6.12 6.39
N TRP A 36 -13.14 -7.19 6.41
CA TRP A 36 -11.98 -7.33 7.27
C TRP A 36 -10.69 -7.00 6.52
N LEU A 37 -9.80 -6.26 7.20
CA LEU A 37 -8.47 -5.91 6.74
C LEU A 37 -7.49 -6.08 7.90
N THR A 38 -6.28 -6.48 7.60
CA THR A 38 -5.14 -6.35 8.51
C THR A 38 -4.30 -5.18 8.01
N ILE A 39 -4.06 -4.18 8.88
CA ILE A 39 -3.17 -3.06 8.59
C ILE A 39 -2.07 -3.02 9.66
N ASN A 40 -0.83 -3.32 9.29
CA ASN A 40 0.31 -3.38 10.23
C ASN A 40 -0.03 -4.14 11.53
N ASP A 41 -0.52 -5.37 11.40
CA ASP A 41 -0.94 -6.25 12.51
C ASP A 41 -2.18 -5.79 13.31
N LEU A 42 -2.85 -4.71 12.91
CA LEU A 42 -4.16 -4.31 13.44
C LEU A 42 -5.26 -4.88 12.54
N THR A 43 -6.15 -5.69 13.11
CA THR A 43 -7.35 -6.16 12.39
C THR A 43 -8.42 -5.08 12.43
N ILE A 44 -8.86 -4.60 11.27
CA ILE A 44 -9.92 -3.60 11.12
C ILE A 44 -11.11 -4.24 10.42
N VAL A 45 -12.27 -4.12 11.04
CA VAL A 45 -13.55 -4.61 10.54
C VAL A 45 -14.46 -3.43 10.27
N ASN A 46 -14.79 -3.23 9.00
CA ASN A 46 -15.81 -2.28 8.58
C ASN A 46 -17.14 -3.01 8.49
N PHE A 47 -18.07 -2.65 9.35
CA PHE A 47 -19.35 -3.32 9.54
C PHE A 47 -20.50 -2.41 9.08
N TYR A 48 -21.44 -2.96 8.33
CA TYR A 48 -22.70 -2.31 8.03
C TYR A 48 -23.83 -3.29 8.26
N ARG A 49 -24.86 -2.85 8.95
CA ARG A 49 -26.11 -3.59 9.08
C ARG A 49 -27.27 -2.70 8.66
N GLN A 50 -28.07 -3.19 7.72
CA GLN A 50 -29.39 -2.60 7.46
C GLN A 50 -30.35 -2.93 8.62
N ASN A 51 -31.26 -2.00 8.95
CA ASN A 51 -32.34 -2.27 9.91
C ASN A 51 -33.07 -3.58 9.57
N ASP A 52 -33.38 -4.36 10.61
CA ASP A 52 -34.14 -5.61 10.56
C ASP A 52 -33.49 -6.81 9.82
N GLU A 53 -32.28 -6.65 9.28
CA GLU A 53 -31.52 -7.76 8.69
C GLU A 53 -30.67 -8.46 9.78
N ARG A 54 -30.66 -9.81 9.78
CA ARG A 54 -30.01 -10.63 10.82
C ARG A 54 -28.59 -11.05 10.45
N ASP A 55 -28.37 -11.31 9.16
CA ASP A 55 -27.22 -12.03 8.62
C ASP A 55 -25.85 -11.43 9.02
N ALA A 56 -25.75 -10.10 9.07
CA ALA A 56 -24.50 -9.42 9.42
C ALA A 56 -24.09 -9.65 10.89
N LEU A 57 -25.02 -9.54 11.84
CA LEU A 57 -24.70 -9.74 13.27
C LEU A 57 -24.39 -11.21 13.55
N ASP A 58 -25.13 -12.14 12.95
CA ASP A 58 -24.89 -13.56 13.17
C ASP A 58 -23.52 -13.98 12.61
N THR A 59 -23.09 -13.37 11.49
CA THR A 59 -21.72 -13.52 10.96
C THR A 59 -20.68 -12.94 11.91
N LEU A 60 -20.92 -11.73 12.45
CA LEU A 60 -20.00 -11.07 13.37
C LEU A 60 -19.84 -11.85 14.68
N PHE A 61 -20.92 -12.41 15.22
CA PHE A 61 -20.90 -13.15 16.49
C PHE A 61 -20.22 -14.52 16.39
N GLN A 62 -20.21 -15.14 15.21
CA GLN A 62 -19.46 -16.37 14.95
C GLN A 62 -17.96 -16.14 14.76
N TRP A 63 -17.55 -14.89 14.54
CA TRP A 63 -16.17 -14.56 14.28
C TRP A 63 -15.35 -14.54 15.57
N SER A 64 -14.26 -15.30 15.59
CA SER A 64 -13.27 -15.24 16.69
C SER A 64 -12.48 -13.94 16.60
N VAL A 65 -12.70 -13.04 17.55
CA VAL A 65 -12.05 -11.73 17.61
C VAL A 65 -10.56 -11.91 17.97
N PRO A 66 -9.63 -11.43 17.13
CA PRO A 66 -8.20 -11.50 17.44
C PRO A 66 -7.79 -10.39 18.41
N GLU A 67 -6.57 -10.51 18.96
CA GLU A 67 -5.90 -9.38 19.60
C GLU A 67 -5.72 -8.23 18.61
N ARG A 68 -5.64 -7.00 19.12
CA ARG A 68 -5.43 -5.78 18.32
C ARG A 68 -6.45 -5.66 17.18
N CYS A 69 -7.71 -5.56 17.57
CA CYS A 69 -8.87 -5.52 16.70
C CYS A 69 -9.66 -4.23 16.88
N LEU A 70 -10.13 -3.67 15.77
CA LEU A 70 -11.13 -2.62 15.69
C LEU A 70 -12.32 -3.15 14.90
N VAL A 71 -13.52 -3.04 15.47
CA VAL A 71 -14.78 -3.23 14.76
C VAL A 71 -15.55 -1.93 14.76
N ALA A 72 -15.80 -1.37 13.58
CA ALA A 72 -16.48 -0.10 13.46
C ALA A 72 -17.42 -0.03 12.25
N GLY A 73 -18.49 0.77 12.39
CA GLY A 73 -19.39 1.10 11.30
C GLY A 73 -20.83 1.29 11.78
N ASP A 74 -21.80 1.13 10.88
CA ASP A 74 -23.22 1.37 11.17
C ASP A 74 -23.90 0.09 11.66
N PHE A 75 -24.20 0.05 12.96
CA PHE A 75 -24.84 -1.10 13.60
C PHE A 75 -26.37 -1.03 13.55
N ASN A 76 -26.93 0.15 13.28
CA ASN A 76 -28.36 0.40 13.33
C ASN A 76 -29.03 -0.14 14.63
N ALA A 77 -28.34 0.00 15.76
CA ALA A 77 -28.77 -0.55 17.06
C ALA A 77 -28.58 0.42 18.23
N ARG A 78 -29.43 0.31 19.24
CA ARG A 78 -29.37 1.12 20.46
C ARG A 78 -29.22 0.25 21.69
N HIS A 79 -28.39 0.68 22.62
CA HIS A 79 -28.24 0.11 23.95
C HIS A 79 -27.84 1.22 24.92
N ARG A 80 -28.23 1.06 26.19
CA ARG A 80 -28.04 2.05 27.25
C ARG A 80 -26.57 2.44 27.50
N SER A 81 -25.61 1.64 27.04
CA SER A 81 -24.19 1.94 27.17
C SER A 81 -23.66 2.96 26.16
N TRP A 82 -24.35 3.19 25.03
CA TRP A 82 -23.97 4.22 24.05
C TRP A 82 -25.07 5.26 23.77
N GLN A 83 -26.33 4.95 24.08
CA GLN A 83 -27.43 5.90 23.98
C GLN A 83 -28.49 5.63 25.06
N THR A 84 -28.81 6.65 25.85
CA THR A 84 -29.86 6.64 26.87
C THR A 84 -31.22 6.37 26.23
N GLY A 85 -32.00 5.48 26.85
CA GLY A 85 -33.35 5.14 26.42
C GLY A 85 -33.58 3.64 26.27
N GLN A 86 -34.47 3.27 25.36
CA GLN A 86 -34.82 1.88 25.08
C GLN A 86 -33.75 1.20 24.23
N THR A 87 -33.30 0.04 24.66
CA THR A 87 -32.47 -0.86 23.85
C THR A 87 -33.29 -1.41 22.69
N THR A 88 -32.78 -1.31 21.46
CA THR A 88 -33.46 -1.77 20.23
C THR A 88 -32.51 -2.53 19.31
N ASN A 89 -33.08 -3.25 18.34
CA ASN A 89 -32.36 -3.85 17.21
C ASN A 89 -31.15 -4.71 17.64
N ARG A 90 -31.33 -5.56 18.66
CA ARG A 90 -30.31 -6.47 19.22
C ARG A 90 -29.14 -5.77 19.92
N GLY A 91 -29.31 -4.52 20.37
CA GLY A 91 -28.28 -3.81 21.15
C GLY A 91 -27.81 -4.55 22.40
N GLN A 92 -28.68 -5.35 23.04
CA GLN A 92 -28.32 -6.19 24.17
C GLN A 92 -27.33 -7.30 23.78
N GLU A 93 -27.53 -7.94 22.62
CA GLU A 93 -26.66 -9.01 22.14
C GLU A 93 -25.30 -8.45 21.71
N ILE A 94 -25.29 -7.27 21.06
CA ILE A 94 -24.05 -6.55 20.74
C ILE A 94 -23.27 -6.24 22.03
N ALA A 95 -23.92 -5.72 23.07
CA ALA A 95 -23.27 -5.43 24.34
C ALA A 95 -22.71 -6.70 25.03
N GLY A 96 -23.44 -7.82 24.95
CA GLY A 96 -22.97 -9.12 25.42
C GLY A 96 -21.72 -9.58 24.67
N TRP A 97 -21.78 -9.61 23.34
CA TRP A 97 -20.66 -9.99 22.48
C TRP A 97 -19.42 -9.11 22.69
N VAL A 98 -19.59 -7.80 22.86
CA VAL A 98 -18.50 -6.86 23.19
C VAL A 98 -17.82 -7.25 24.50
N SER A 99 -18.61 -7.58 25.52
CA SER A 99 -18.10 -7.98 26.84
C SER A 99 -17.41 -9.34 26.80
N GLU A 100 -17.96 -10.30 26.06
CA GLU A 100 -17.42 -11.65 25.89
C GLU A 100 -16.07 -11.68 25.15
N ASN A 101 -15.79 -10.66 24.33
CA ASN A 101 -14.57 -10.56 23.51
C ASN A 101 -13.58 -9.49 24.03
N ASP A 102 -13.74 -9.01 25.28
CA ASP A 102 -12.91 -7.98 25.91
C ASP A 102 -12.76 -6.71 25.06
N LEU A 103 -13.81 -6.33 24.34
CA LEU A 103 -13.85 -5.12 23.53
C LEU A 103 -14.37 -3.94 24.36
N SER A 104 -13.76 -2.78 24.18
CA SER A 104 -14.21 -1.50 24.74
C SER A 104 -14.96 -0.68 23.70
N LEU A 105 -16.11 -0.13 24.09
CA LEU A 105 -16.82 0.88 23.30
C LEU A 105 -16.05 2.20 23.33
N LEU A 106 -15.75 2.77 22.16
CA LEU A 106 -15.04 4.05 22.05
C LEU A 106 -15.99 5.25 22.02
N ASN A 107 -17.24 5.07 21.59
CA ASN A 107 -18.21 6.16 21.52
C ASN A 107 -18.47 6.73 22.92
N THR A 108 -18.54 8.06 22.99
CA THR A 108 -19.04 8.75 24.18
C THR A 108 -20.57 8.59 24.25
N LEU A 109 -21.07 8.24 25.44
CA LEU A 109 -22.51 8.09 25.71
C LEU A 109 -23.30 9.34 25.29
N ASP A 110 -24.42 9.13 24.60
CA ASP A 110 -25.36 10.16 24.14
C ASP A 110 -24.80 11.19 23.15
N ILE A 111 -23.57 11.01 22.65
CA ILE A 111 -23.07 11.82 21.55
C ILE A 111 -23.62 11.25 20.23
N PRO A 112 -24.46 12.01 19.51
CA PRO A 112 -25.12 11.50 18.32
C PRO A 112 -24.15 11.37 17.16
N THR A 113 -24.32 10.31 16.36
CA THR A 113 -23.57 10.05 15.13
C THR A 113 -24.37 10.44 13.89
N ASN A 114 -25.56 11.01 14.07
CA ASN A 114 -26.35 11.61 13.01
C ASN A 114 -27.12 12.87 13.47
N PRO A 115 -27.62 13.69 12.53
CA PRO A 115 -28.42 14.88 12.85
C PRO A 115 -29.74 14.59 13.59
N TYR A 116 -30.19 13.33 13.65
CA TYR A 116 -31.44 12.94 14.30
C TYR A 116 -31.28 12.60 15.78
N GLY A 117 -30.08 12.76 16.35
CA GLY A 117 -29.84 12.50 17.76
C GLY A 117 -29.57 11.03 18.10
N ASN A 118 -29.25 10.19 17.12
CA ASN A 118 -28.97 8.77 17.36
C ASN A 118 -27.48 8.47 17.33
N THR A 119 -27.06 7.52 18.16
CA THR A 119 -25.71 6.96 18.22
C THR A 119 -25.76 5.53 17.72
N ILE A 120 -25.66 5.36 16.40
CA ILE A 120 -25.78 4.06 15.71
C ILE A 120 -24.53 3.65 14.95
N ASP A 121 -23.63 4.60 14.72
CA ASP A 121 -22.30 4.36 14.18
C ASP A 121 -21.34 4.08 15.34
N LEU A 122 -20.98 2.82 15.56
CA LEU A 122 -20.26 2.39 16.75
C LEU A 122 -18.84 1.95 16.40
N ALA A 123 -17.92 2.12 17.35
CA ALA A 123 -16.57 1.60 17.30
C ALA A 123 -16.22 0.85 18.59
N PHE A 124 -15.73 -0.38 18.42
CA PHE A 124 -15.32 -1.28 19.49
C PHE A 124 -13.87 -1.73 19.26
N THR A 125 -13.06 -1.78 20.31
CA THR A 125 -11.66 -2.23 20.19
C THR A 125 -11.12 -2.84 21.47
N ASN A 126 -10.17 -3.77 21.35
CA ASN A 126 -9.35 -4.26 22.46
C ASN A 126 -7.97 -3.57 22.51
N LEU A 127 -7.79 -2.46 21.76
CA LEU A 127 -6.59 -1.64 21.85
C LEU A 127 -6.69 -0.65 23.02
N PRO A 128 -5.68 -0.60 23.90
CA PRO A 128 -5.66 0.39 24.96
C PRO A 128 -5.46 1.80 24.40
N LEU A 129 -6.00 2.81 25.10
CA LEU A 129 -5.81 4.24 24.79
C LEU A 129 -6.29 4.65 23.38
N ALA A 130 -7.20 3.88 22.78
CA ALA A 130 -7.90 4.28 21.58
C ALA A 130 -8.98 5.31 21.92
N GLU A 131 -9.18 6.28 21.04
CA GLU A 131 -10.14 7.36 21.23
C GLU A 131 -11.05 7.50 20.01
N ALA A 132 -12.31 7.87 20.25
CA ALA A 132 -13.26 8.22 19.21
C ALA A 132 -13.81 9.63 19.41
N VAL A 133 -13.84 10.41 18.33
CA VAL A 133 -14.42 11.75 18.30
C VAL A 133 -15.43 11.81 17.16
N VAL A 134 -16.63 12.30 17.45
CA VAL A 134 -17.60 12.61 16.41
C VAL A 134 -17.24 13.94 15.76
N GLU A 135 -16.80 13.88 14.51
CA GLU A 135 -16.45 15.02 13.68
C GLU A 135 -17.64 15.40 12.79
N ASP A 136 -18.66 16.00 13.41
CA ASP A 136 -19.89 16.43 12.75
C ASP A 136 -19.64 17.45 11.61
N HIS A 137 -18.60 18.28 11.75
CA HIS A 137 -18.14 19.22 10.75
C HIS A 137 -17.58 18.53 9.47
N LEU A 138 -17.26 17.23 9.53
CA LEU A 138 -16.81 16.44 8.38
C LEU A 138 -17.96 15.76 7.62
N ALA A 139 -19.20 15.80 8.15
CA ALA A 139 -20.38 15.16 7.57
C ALA A 139 -20.46 15.31 6.05
N THR A 140 -20.58 14.20 5.34
CA THR A 140 -20.38 14.10 3.89
C THR A 140 -21.69 14.16 3.10
N SER A 141 -22.53 15.17 3.30
CA SER A 141 -23.92 15.22 2.74
C SER A 141 -24.77 13.96 3.00
N SER A 142 -24.25 13.05 3.82
CA SER A 142 -24.90 11.91 4.41
C SER A 142 -25.69 12.40 5.62
N ASP A 143 -26.70 11.65 6.00
CA ASP A 143 -27.36 11.76 7.28
C ASP A 143 -26.53 11.17 8.43
N HIS A 144 -25.25 10.86 8.21
CA HIS A 144 -24.29 10.44 9.25
C HIS A 144 -23.15 11.45 9.43
N PHE A 145 -22.70 11.60 10.67
CA PHE A 145 -21.49 12.30 11.06
C PHE A 145 -20.27 11.39 10.91
N THR A 146 -19.07 11.98 10.80
CA THR A 146 -17.84 11.19 10.67
C THR A 146 -17.36 10.80 12.06
N LEU A 147 -17.15 9.51 12.31
CA LEU A 147 -16.47 9.04 13.51
C LEU A 147 -14.96 8.98 13.23
N SER A 148 -14.19 9.82 13.90
CA SER A 148 -12.72 9.83 13.82
C SER A 148 -12.16 8.99 14.95
N LEU A 149 -11.31 8.01 14.60
CA LEU A 149 -10.70 7.08 15.55
C LEU A 149 -9.19 7.28 15.56
N THR A 150 -8.62 7.42 16.75
CA THR A 150 -7.18 7.62 16.96
C THR A 150 -6.61 6.47 17.77
N PHE A 151 -5.46 5.94 17.34
CA PHE A 151 -4.77 4.83 17.98
C PHE A 151 -3.32 5.23 18.26
N SER A 152 -2.88 5.08 19.50
CA SER A 152 -1.53 5.48 19.94
C SER A 152 -0.45 4.43 19.61
N ASP A 153 -0.84 3.16 19.55
CA ASP A 153 0.06 2.02 19.33
C ASP A 153 -0.22 1.36 17.97
N VAL A 154 0.01 2.07 16.86
CA VAL A 154 0.03 1.45 15.53
C VAL A 154 1.48 1.22 15.15
N ARG A 155 1.90 -0.05 15.16
CA ARG A 155 3.22 -0.45 14.66
C ARG A 155 3.38 0.11 13.25
N SER A 156 4.41 0.92 13.04
CA SER A 156 4.74 1.40 11.71
C SER A 156 5.65 0.39 11.05
N THR A 157 5.33 -0.01 9.83
CA THR A 157 6.27 -0.81 9.04
C THR A 157 7.53 0.04 8.80
N PRO A 158 8.74 -0.51 9.00
CA PRO A 158 9.96 0.16 8.58
C PRO A 158 9.85 0.54 7.10
N VAL A 159 9.93 1.84 6.83
CA VAL A 159 9.92 2.32 5.45
C VAL A 159 11.24 1.92 4.83
N GLN A 160 11.20 1.01 3.87
CA GLN A 160 12.36 0.80 3.01
C GLN A 160 12.73 2.14 2.38
N PRO A 161 13.97 2.64 2.55
CA PRO A 161 14.38 3.92 2.00
C PRO A 161 14.03 3.95 0.51
N GLY A 162 13.33 5.00 0.09
CA GLY A 162 12.86 5.10 -1.28
C GLY A 162 14.03 5.05 -2.25
N LYS A 163 13.83 4.39 -3.41
CA LYS A 163 14.87 4.28 -4.46
C LYS A 163 15.50 5.63 -4.72
N ILE A 164 16.82 5.71 -4.58
CA ILE A 164 17.54 6.95 -4.88
C ILE A 164 17.75 7.02 -6.38
N ARG A 165 17.54 8.20 -6.94
CA ARG A 165 17.66 8.45 -8.37
C ARG A 165 18.69 9.51 -8.60
N VAL A 166 19.69 9.14 -9.40
CA VAL A 166 20.65 10.04 -10.03
C VAL A 166 20.23 10.11 -11.49
N THR A 167 19.65 11.23 -11.91
CA THR A 167 18.94 11.33 -13.21
C THR A 167 19.36 12.51 -14.05
N THR A 168 19.63 13.65 -13.42
CA THR A 168 20.08 14.85 -14.12
C THR A 168 21.59 14.79 -14.36
N GLU A 169 22.08 15.53 -15.36
CA GLU A 169 23.51 15.61 -15.65
C GLU A 169 24.31 16.14 -14.46
N ASP A 170 23.78 17.15 -13.73
CA ASP A 170 24.43 17.69 -12.54
C ASP A 170 24.48 16.69 -11.37
N GLU A 171 23.43 15.86 -11.20
CA GLU A 171 23.43 14.77 -10.21
C GLU A 171 24.49 13.72 -10.60
N LEU A 172 24.57 13.36 -11.88
CA LEU A 172 25.54 12.39 -12.38
C LEU A 172 26.98 12.90 -12.25
N LYS A 173 27.23 14.18 -12.55
CA LYS A 173 28.54 14.79 -12.38
C LYS A 173 29.02 14.74 -10.93
N ARG A 174 28.16 15.12 -9.98
CA ARG A 174 28.46 15.03 -8.54
C ARG A 174 28.70 13.58 -8.11
N PHE A 175 27.94 12.62 -8.66
CA PHE A 175 28.15 11.21 -8.38
C PHE A 175 29.56 10.77 -8.80
N VAL A 176 29.98 11.10 -10.02
CA VAL A 176 31.33 10.79 -10.54
C VAL A 176 32.41 11.42 -9.66
N GLU A 177 32.29 12.71 -9.32
CA GLU A 177 33.27 13.42 -8.48
C GLU A 177 33.44 12.75 -7.10
N ILE A 178 32.35 12.28 -6.48
CA ILE A 178 32.41 11.60 -5.18
C ILE A 178 33.07 10.21 -5.31
N VAL A 179 32.78 9.47 -6.39
CA VAL A 179 33.39 8.15 -6.62
C VAL A 179 34.88 8.28 -6.91
N GLU A 180 35.28 9.24 -7.75
CA GLU A 180 36.69 9.54 -8.04
C GLU A 180 37.48 9.85 -6.77
N LEU A 181 36.91 10.68 -5.88
CA LEU A 181 37.54 11.00 -4.60
C LEU A 181 37.58 9.80 -3.64
N GLY A 182 36.53 8.99 -3.62
CA GLY A 182 36.44 7.86 -2.68
C GLY A 182 37.26 6.64 -3.11
N ALA A 183 37.43 6.41 -4.40
CA ALA A 183 38.17 5.28 -4.94
C ALA A 183 39.66 5.31 -4.55
N THR A 184 40.24 6.51 -4.32
CA THR A 184 41.63 6.64 -3.86
C THR A 184 41.88 6.00 -2.49
N GLY A 185 40.82 5.77 -1.71
CA GLY A 185 40.90 5.12 -0.39
C GLY A 185 40.67 3.62 -0.40
N ILE A 186 40.41 3.01 -1.57
CA ILE A 186 40.15 1.58 -1.70
C ILE A 186 41.48 0.84 -1.96
N PRO A 187 41.87 -0.15 -1.14
CA PRO A 187 43.06 -0.98 -1.38
C PRO A 187 42.94 -1.76 -2.71
N LEU A 188 44.08 -2.05 -3.34
CA LEU A 188 44.21 -2.83 -4.59
C LEU A 188 44.85 -4.22 -4.34
N THR A 189 44.75 -4.73 -3.12
CA THR A 189 45.36 -6.00 -2.72
C THR A 189 44.29 -7.08 -2.60
N ASP A 190 44.28 -8.00 -3.55
CA ASP A 190 43.15 -8.92 -3.78
C ASP A 190 43.64 -10.38 -3.85
N SER A 191 44.48 -10.79 -2.89
CA SER A 191 45.18 -12.09 -2.93
C SER A 191 44.45 -13.20 -2.20
N THR A 192 43.52 -12.87 -1.31
CA THR A 192 42.69 -13.83 -0.56
C THR A 192 41.20 -13.64 -0.83
N PRO A 193 40.36 -14.69 -0.67
CA PRO A 193 38.90 -14.56 -0.75
C PRO A 193 38.33 -13.48 0.17
N GLU A 194 38.88 -13.36 1.38
CA GLU A 194 38.46 -12.37 2.36
C GLU A 194 38.77 -10.94 1.91
N GLU A 195 39.95 -10.71 1.32
CA GLU A 195 40.33 -9.42 0.73
C GLU A 195 39.42 -9.03 -0.44
N LEU A 196 39.03 -9.99 -1.29
CA LEU A 196 38.08 -9.77 -2.38
C LEU A 196 36.69 -9.37 -1.87
N ASP A 197 36.20 -10.02 -0.81
CA ASP A 197 34.92 -9.68 -0.19
C ASP A 197 34.95 -8.29 0.47
N GLU A 198 36.07 -7.91 1.08
CA GLU A 198 36.29 -6.56 1.62
C GLU A 198 36.35 -5.49 0.53
N LEU A 199 37.02 -5.79 -0.59
CA LEU A 199 37.07 -4.91 -1.77
C LEU A 199 35.67 -4.69 -2.35
N ALA A 200 34.93 -5.77 -2.58
CA ALA A 200 33.55 -5.71 -3.08
C ALA A 200 32.65 -4.91 -2.14
N SER A 201 32.76 -5.14 -0.83
CA SER A 201 32.02 -4.40 0.19
C SER A 201 32.36 -2.91 0.19
N SER A 202 33.63 -2.56 -0.01
CA SER A 202 34.12 -1.18 -0.08
C SER A 202 33.59 -0.46 -1.33
N LEU A 203 33.62 -1.12 -2.49
CA LEU A 203 33.07 -0.59 -3.75
C LEU A 203 31.55 -0.37 -3.64
N VAL A 204 30.80 -1.35 -3.12
CA VAL A 204 29.36 -1.22 -2.92
C VAL A 204 29.04 -0.08 -1.96
N SER A 205 29.79 0.05 -0.86
CA SER A 205 29.62 1.12 0.12
C SER A 205 29.89 2.50 -0.49
N LEU A 206 30.96 2.64 -1.28
CA LEU A 206 31.31 3.86 -1.99
C LEU A 206 30.21 4.27 -2.96
N LEU A 207 29.83 3.37 -3.88
CA LEU A 207 28.82 3.65 -4.90
C LEU A 207 27.46 4.00 -4.27
N THR A 208 27.06 3.27 -3.23
CA THR A 208 25.82 3.53 -2.50
C THR A 208 25.83 4.89 -1.81
N SER A 209 26.96 5.25 -1.18
CA SER A 209 27.12 6.53 -0.48
C SER A 209 27.17 7.70 -1.45
N ALA A 210 27.88 7.55 -2.56
CA ALA A 210 27.93 8.54 -3.64
C ALA A 210 26.54 8.77 -4.25
N ALA A 211 25.79 7.70 -4.52
CA ALA A 211 24.42 7.81 -5.03
C ALA A 211 23.49 8.53 -4.04
N LYS A 212 23.63 8.25 -2.74
CA LYS A 212 22.89 8.93 -1.66
C LYS A 212 23.19 10.42 -1.58
N ALA A 213 24.46 10.80 -1.70
CA ALA A 213 24.90 12.19 -1.57
C ALA A 213 24.58 13.04 -2.81
N SER A 214 24.63 12.44 -4.00
CA SER A 214 24.39 13.12 -5.28
C SER A 214 22.93 13.11 -5.73
N GLY A 215 22.21 12.04 -5.41
CA GLY A 215 20.87 11.78 -5.92
C GLY A 215 19.74 12.30 -5.03
N ARG A 216 18.52 12.03 -5.47
CA ARG A 216 17.28 12.36 -4.74
C ARG A 216 16.42 11.14 -4.53
N PRO A 217 15.68 11.05 -3.40
CA PRO A 217 14.68 10.02 -3.22
C PRO A 217 13.64 10.07 -4.34
N ALA A 218 13.33 8.93 -4.94
CA ALA A 218 12.24 8.82 -5.90
C ALA A 218 10.92 9.20 -5.22
N ARG A 219 10.41 10.39 -5.55
CA ARG A 219 9.11 10.83 -5.07
C ARG A 219 8.04 9.97 -5.73
N LYS A 220 7.38 9.10 -4.95
CA LYS A 220 6.10 8.45 -5.32
C LYS A 220 4.92 9.44 -5.26
N GLY A 221 5.16 10.71 -5.57
CA GLY A 221 4.10 11.73 -5.60
C GLY A 221 3.14 11.45 -6.75
N GLY A 222 1.84 11.43 -6.48
CA GLY A 222 0.84 11.34 -7.53
C GLY A 222 0.98 12.53 -8.48
N ARG A 223 0.80 12.30 -9.78
CA ARG A 223 0.65 13.40 -10.73
C ARG A 223 -0.62 14.18 -10.37
N PRO A 224 -0.62 15.52 -10.52
CA PRO A 224 -1.83 16.29 -10.33
C PRO A 224 -2.93 15.75 -11.24
N ALA A 225 -4.15 15.74 -10.72
CA ALA A 225 -5.27 15.17 -11.45
C ALA A 225 -5.51 15.98 -12.74
N PRO A 226 -5.51 15.35 -13.93
CA PRO A 226 -5.52 16.07 -15.20
C PRO A 226 -6.86 16.78 -15.47
N TRP A 227 -7.92 16.41 -14.74
CA TRP A 227 -9.23 17.08 -14.75
C TRP A 227 -9.32 18.26 -13.76
N TRP A 228 -8.27 18.57 -13.01
CA TRP A 228 -8.25 19.68 -12.07
C TRP A 228 -8.05 21.00 -12.82
N THR A 229 -9.10 21.83 -12.86
CA THR A 229 -9.11 23.12 -13.56
C THR A 229 -8.96 24.28 -12.57
N GLU A 230 -8.70 25.48 -13.08
CA GLU A 230 -8.72 26.73 -12.28
C GLU A 230 -10.07 26.91 -11.57
N GLU A 231 -11.18 26.65 -12.27
CA GLU A 231 -12.52 26.67 -11.69
C GLU A 231 -12.68 25.69 -10.49
N CYS A 232 -12.03 24.52 -10.56
CA CYS A 232 -11.98 23.61 -9.41
C CYS A 232 -11.16 24.19 -8.25
N ALA A 233 -10.05 24.87 -8.54
CA ALA A 233 -9.20 25.51 -7.55
C ALA A 233 -9.95 26.65 -6.83
N ASP A 234 -10.66 27.49 -7.57
CA ASP A 234 -11.47 28.59 -7.03
C ASP A 234 -12.62 28.07 -6.17
N ALA A 235 -13.37 27.09 -6.67
CA ALA A 235 -14.44 26.47 -5.90
C ALA A 235 -13.92 25.79 -4.62
N ALA A 236 -12.72 25.18 -4.68
CA ALA A 236 -12.06 24.62 -3.51
C ALA A 236 -11.61 25.72 -2.53
N ALA A 237 -11.09 26.84 -3.02
CA ALA A 237 -10.68 27.97 -2.19
C ALA A 237 -11.88 28.63 -1.49
N ALA A 238 -12.98 28.85 -2.21
CA ALA A 238 -14.23 29.37 -1.67
C ALA A 238 -14.81 28.43 -0.60
N PHE A 239 -14.88 27.13 -0.88
CA PHE A 239 -15.29 26.14 0.11
C PHE A 239 -14.38 26.15 1.36
N ARG A 240 -13.06 26.20 1.18
CA ARG A 240 -12.11 26.28 2.30
C ARG A 240 -12.27 27.56 3.11
N ALA A 241 -12.58 28.70 2.47
CA ALA A 241 -12.83 29.96 3.15
C ALA A 241 -14.06 29.87 4.06
N ILE A 242 -15.19 29.38 3.54
CA ILE A 242 -16.42 29.17 4.32
C ILE A 242 -16.17 28.16 5.45
N ARG A 243 -15.47 27.05 5.17
CA ARG A 243 -15.14 26.05 6.20
C ARG A 243 -14.28 26.62 7.33
N ARG A 244 -13.37 27.56 7.04
CA ARG A 244 -12.55 28.20 8.09
C ARG A 244 -13.36 29.07 9.05
N SER A 245 -14.49 29.63 8.59
CA SER A 245 -15.39 30.42 9.44
C SER A 245 -16.19 29.54 10.43
N TYR A 246 -16.34 28.25 10.14
CA TYR A 246 -17.09 27.28 10.96
C TYR A 246 -16.25 26.01 11.14
N PRO A 247 -15.21 26.06 11.98
CA PRO A 247 -14.27 24.94 12.14
C PRO A 247 -14.87 23.74 12.86
N LEU A 248 -15.92 23.94 13.67
CA LEU A 248 -16.60 22.93 14.48
C LEU A 248 -18.10 22.99 14.22
N GLY A 249 -18.78 21.87 14.49
CA GLY A 249 -20.23 21.78 14.40
C GLY A 249 -20.73 21.49 12.99
N PHE A 250 -21.86 20.80 12.90
CA PHE A 250 -22.63 20.70 11.66
C PHE A 250 -23.17 22.09 11.25
N ASN A 251 -22.75 22.59 10.08
CA ASN A 251 -23.18 23.90 9.57
C ASN A 251 -23.74 23.82 8.14
N GLN A 252 -24.93 24.38 7.93
CA GLN A 252 -25.66 24.32 6.65
C GLN A 252 -24.92 25.04 5.51
N ASP A 253 -24.29 26.18 5.78
CA ASP A 253 -23.56 26.96 4.76
C ASP A 253 -22.30 26.22 4.29
N VAL A 254 -21.59 25.57 5.21
CA VAL A 254 -20.49 24.67 4.89
C VAL A 254 -20.97 23.53 3.98
N GLN A 255 -22.15 22.94 4.24
CA GLN A 255 -22.72 21.90 3.39
C GLN A 255 -23.14 22.42 2.01
N ILE A 256 -23.71 23.62 1.92
CA ILE A 256 -24.04 24.27 0.65
C ILE A 256 -22.76 24.51 -0.17
N ALA A 257 -21.73 25.09 0.45
CA ALA A 257 -20.44 25.35 -0.19
C ALA A 257 -19.76 24.05 -0.68
N LYS A 258 -19.79 23.01 0.15
CA LYS A 258 -19.28 21.66 -0.19
C LYS A 258 -20.02 21.08 -1.40
N ARG A 259 -21.36 21.16 -1.44
CA ARG A 259 -22.17 20.72 -2.58
C ARG A 259 -21.83 21.49 -3.85
N GLY A 260 -21.62 22.81 -3.74
CA GLY A 260 -21.17 23.68 -4.83
C GLY A 260 -19.82 23.23 -5.40
N PHE A 261 -18.82 23.08 -4.53
CA PHE A 261 -17.50 22.57 -4.89
C PHE A 261 -17.57 21.20 -5.58
N HIS A 262 -18.29 20.23 -5.00
CA HIS A 262 -18.47 18.91 -5.62
C HIS A 262 -19.15 18.98 -6.98
N ARG A 263 -20.10 19.90 -7.19
CA ARG A 263 -20.76 20.09 -8.49
C ARG A 263 -19.75 20.53 -9.55
N VAL A 264 -18.90 21.50 -9.23
CA VAL A 264 -17.82 21.97 -10.12
C VAL A 264 -16.86 20.83 -10.45
N VAL A 265 -16.36 20.11 -9.45
CA VAL A 265 -15.46 18.97 -9.65
C VAL A 265 -16.07 17.87 -10.52
N ARG A 266 -17.34 17.49 -10.27
CA ARG A 266 -18.04 16.50 -11.10
C ARG A 266 -18.17 16.95 -12.56
N ARG A 267 -18.46 18.24 -12.78
CA ARG A 267 -18.54 18.81 -14.13
C ARG A 267 -17.17 18.80 -14.82
N ALA A 268 -16.11 19.21 -14.15
CA ALA A 268 -14.75 19.22 -14.69
C ALA A 268 -14.28 17.80 -15.05
N LYS A 269 -14.47 16.83 -14.14
CA LYS A 269 -14.23 15.40 -14.41
C LYS A 269 -14.96 14.93 -15.66
N ARG A 270 -16.27 15.17 -15.74
CA ARG A 270 -17.10 14.73 -16.87
C ARG A 270 -16.63 15.34 -18.19
N ARG A 271 -16.30 16.63 -18.20
CA ARG A 271 -15.81 17.34 -19.38
C ARG A 271 -14.46 16.78 -19.84
N TYR A 272 -13.51 16.62 -18.91
CA TYR A 272 -12.20 16.05 -19.21
C TYR A 272 -12.31 14.66 -19.85
N TRP A 273 -13.06 13.75 -19.22
CA TRP A 273 -13.20 12.39 -19.75
C TRP A 273 -13.90 12.36 -21.11
N ARG A 274 -14.92 13.20 -21.32
CA ARG A 274 -15.59 13.31 -22.62
C ARG A 274 -14.61 13.78 -23.70
N ASN A 275 -13.94 14.91 -23.48
CA ASN A 275 -12.98 15.46 -24.44
C ASN A 275 -11.83 14.48 -24.75
N LEU A 276 -11.38 13.73 -23.75
CA LEU A 276 -10.33 12.74 -23.91
C LEU A 276 -10.77 11.59 -24.82
N ILE A 277 -12.00 11.11 -24.66
CA ILE A 277 -12.59 10.06 -25.50
C ILE A 277 -12.86 10.59 -26.91
N ASP A 278 -13.44 11.78 -27.03
CA ASP A 278 -13.73 12.44 -28.30
C ASP A 278 -12.44 12.71 -29.11
N GLY A 279 -11.30 12.84 -28.43
CA GLY A 279 -9.98 13.03 -29.04
C GLY A 279 -9.30 11.74 -29.53
N PHE A 280 -9.92 10.56 -29.37
CA PHE A 280 -9.35 9.32 -29.87
C PHE A 280 -9.40 9.26 -31.40
N SER A 281 -8.24 9.14 -32.03
CA SER A 281 -8.11 9.10 -33.50
C SER A 281 -7.46 7.81 -34.01
N SER A 282 -6.92 6.98 -33.11
CA SER A 282 -6.19 5.77 -33.46
C SER A 282 -6.55 4.58 -32.56
N SER A 283 -6.29 3.36 -33.04
CA SER A 283 -6.39 2.13 -32.25
C SER A 283 -5.47 2.16 -31.02
N SER A 284 -4.32 2.84 -31.11
CA SER A 284 -3.40 3.05 -29.98
C SER A 284 -4.05 3.85 -28.84
N ASP A 285 -4.88 4.84 -29.16
CA ASP A 285 -5.59 5.63 -28.14
C ASP A 285 -6.64 4.82 -27.40
N VAL A 286 -7.31 3.88 -28.09
CA VAL A 286 -8.21 2.91 -27.47
C VAL A 286 -7.45 2.02 -26.49
N PHE A 287 -6.24 1.56 -26.83
CA PHE A 287 -5.41 0.78 -25.91
C PHE A 287 -4.96 1.58 -24.67
N LYS A 288 -4.81 2.91 -24.76
CA LYS A 288 -4.59 3.75 -23.58
C LYS A 288 -5.80 3.73 -22.64
N ALA A 289 -7.02 3.69 -23.19
CA ALA A 289 -8.24 3.58 -22.39
C ALA A 289 -8.38 2.23 -21.67
N VAL A 290 -7.91 1.14 -22.30
CA VAL A 290 -7.86 -0.20 -21.66
C VAL A 290 -7.02 -0.17 -20.38
N ARG A 291 -5.97 0.68 -20.31
CA ARG A 291 -5.20 0.85 -19.07
C ARG A 291 -5.99 1.51 -17.94
N TRP A 292 -7.09 2.22 -18.22
CA TRP A 292 -7.96 2.80 -17.20
C TRP A 292 -8.98 1.79 -16.63
N LEU A 293 -9.35 0.78 -17.42
CA LEU A 293 -10.17 -0.35 -16.97
C LEU A 293 -9.38 -1.30 -16.06
N LYS A 294 -8.05 -1.29 -16.17
CA LYS A 294 -7.17 -2.00 -15.25
C LYS A 294 -6.98 -1.15 -14.01
N SER A 295 -7.53 -1.61 -12.88
CA SER A 295 -7.29 -0.98 -11.57
C SER A 295 -5.78 -0.83 -11.35
N PRO A 296 -5.25 0.39 -11.18
CA PRO A 296 -3.82 0.63 -10.94
C PRO A 296 -3.40 0.28 -9.51
N GLY A 297 -4.20 -0.53 -8.81
CA GLY A 297 -3.86 -1.04 -7.49
C GLY A 297 -2.59 -1.88 -7.57
N ALA A 298 -1.89 -2.02 -6.43
CA ALA A 298 -0.91 -3.09 -6.31
C ALA A 298 -1.62 -4.38 -6.72
N PHE A 299 -1.10 -5.07 -7.75
CA PHE A 299 -1.56 -6.41 -8.06
C PHE A 299 -1.39 -7.22 -6.78
N GLN A 300 -2.51 -7.52 -6.14
CA GLN A 300 -2.55 -8.48 -5.06
C GLN A 300 -2.67 -9.83 -5.77
N PRO A 301 -1.58 -10.61 -5.88
CA PRO A 301 -1.69 -11.95 -6.45
C PRO A 301 -2.83 -12.68 -5.75
N PRO A 302 -3.67 -13.42 -6.50
CA PRO A 302 -4.69 -14.26 -5.89
C PRO A 302 -4.04 -15.20 -4.86
N PRO A 303 -4.82 -15.72 -3.89
CA PRO A 303 -4.32 -16.76 -2.99
C PRO A 303 -3.61 -17.85 -3.79
N LEU A 304 -2.41 -18.22 -3.34
CA LEU A 304 -1.60 -19.22 -4.02
C LEU A 304 -1.98 -20.58 -3.44
N GLN A 305 -2.39 -21.53 -4.26
CA GLN A 305 -2.64 -22.90 -3.83
C GLN A 305 -1.50 -23.80 -4.30
N ILE A 306 -0.79 -24.42 -3.36
CA ILE A 306 0.22 -25.45 -3.62
C ILE A 306 -0.17 -26.65 -2.77
N ASP A 307 -0.32 -27.83 -3.39
CA ASP A 307 -0.61 -29.10 -2.71
C ASP A 307 -1.75 -29.03 -1.67
N ASN A 308 -2.86 -28.37 -2.05
CA ASN A 308 -4.06 -28.13 -1.22
C ASN A 308 -3.91 -27.18 -0.02
N VAL A 309 -2.76 -26.52 0.14
CA VAL A 309 -2.56 -25.43 1.11
C VAL A 309 -2.74 -24.09 0.41
N VAL A 310 -3.55 -23.20 0.98
CA VAL A 310 -3.83 -21.87 0.43
C VAL A 310 -3.03 -20.82 1.20
N TYR A 311 -2.16 -20.09 0.50
CA TYR A 311 -1.34 -19.01 1.04
C TYR A 311 -1.97 -17.66 0.70
N GLU A 312 -2.37 -16.90 1.71
CA GLU A 312 -3.09 -15.63 1.54
C GLU A 312 -2.19 -14.40 1.71
N SER A 313 -1.25 -14.42 2.65
CA SER A 313 -0.34 -13.30 2.92
C SER A 313 0.75 -13.17 1.85
N GLN A 314 1.27 -11.96 1.64
CA GLN A 314 2.36 -11.73 0.67
C GLN A 314 3.65 -12.46 1.06
N MET A 315 3.96 -12.53 2.35
CA MET A 315 5.17 -13.20 2.84
C MET A 315 5.06 -14.72 2.63
N ASP A 316 3.91 -15.30 2.95
CA ASP A 316 3.71 -16.74 2.78
C ASP A 316 3.71 -17.14 1.31
N LYS A 317 3.09 -16.32 0.45
CA LYS A 317 3.17 -16.49 -1.01
C LYS A 317 4.63 -16.42 -1.50
N ALA A 318 5.41 -15.46 -1.01
CA ALA A 318 6.81 -15.32 -1.39
C ALA A 318 7.65 -16.52 -0.95
N ASN A 319 7.48 -16.99 0.29
CA ASN A 319 8.16 -18.17 0.81
C ASN A 319 7.73 -19.45 0.08
N ALA A 320 6.45 -19.63 -0.18
CA ALA A 320 5.94 -20.79 -0.90
C ALA A 320 6.45 -20.82 -2.35
N LEU A 321 6.53 -19.66 -3.03
CA LEU A 321 7.16 -19.54 -4.33
C LEU A 321 8.67 -19.81 -4.26
N ARG A 322 9.38 -19.24 -3.28
CA ARG A 322 10.81 -19.49 -3.05
C ARG A 322 11.07 -20.99 -2.94
N GLN A 323 10.32 -21.68 -2.10
CA GLN A 323 10.42 -23.13 -1.94
C GLN A 323 10.06 -23.87 -3.23
N ALA A 324 8.92 -23.57 -3.85
CA ALA A 324 8.47 -24.28 -5.05
C ALA A 324 9.34 -24.02 -6.29
N THR A 325 10.08 -22.91 -6.38
CA THR A 325 10.83 -22.52 -7.59
C THR A 325 12.34 -22.53 -7.42
N LEU A 326 12.85 -22.17 -6.24
CA LEU A 326 14.29 -22.09 -5.95
C LEU A 326 14.79 -23.32 -5.20
N GLU A 327 13.94 -23.95 -4.36
CA GLU A 327 14.34 -25.14 -3.58
C GLU A 327 14.03 -26.47 -4.31
N ARG A 328 13.26 -26.45 -5.40
CA ARG A 328 13.01 -27.61 -6.30
C ARG A 328 14.14 -27.92 -7.31
N ARG A 329 15.30 -27.30 -7.14
CA ARG A 329 16.44 -27.45 -8.06
C ARG A 329 17.70 -27.79 -7.29
N THR A 330 17.58 -28.78 -6.42
CA THR A 330 18.79 -29.41 -5.89
C THR A 330 19.34 -30.38 -6.94
N ALA A 331 20.63 -30.68 -6.89
CA ALA A 331 21.28 -31.51 -7.91
C ALA A 331 20.67 -32.93 -8.02
N GLU A 332 19.94 -33.35 -6.98
CA GLU A 332 19.22 -34.62 -6.90
C GLU A 332 17.92 -34.67 -7.72
N ASP A 333 17.31 -33.52 -8.06
CA ASP A 333 16.03 -33.45 -8.80
C ASP A 333 16.21 -33.58 -10.33
N ASP A 334 17.37 -33.17 -10.87
CA ASP A 334 17.62 -33.17 -12.32
C ASP A 334 18.15 -34.51 -12.83
N ILE A 335 18.84 -35.30 -11.97
CA ILE A 335 19.52 -36.54 -12.37
C ILE A 335 19.55 -37.53 -11.20
N ALA A 336 19.00 -38.75 -11.41
CA ALA A 336 18.97 -39.81 -10.38
C ALA A 336 20.37 -40.16 -9.80
N ASN A 337 21.43 -39.81 -10.53
CA ASN A 337 22.80 -39.73 -10.04
C ASN A 337 23.56 -38.69 -10.88
N ALA A 338 23.78 -37.49 -10.31
CA ALA A 338 24.46 -36.35 -10.93
C ALA A 338 25.90 -36.64 -11.39
N TRP A 339 26.48 -37.78 -10.99
CA TRP A 339 27.81 -38.24 -11.38
C TRP A 339 27.80 -39.32 -12.46
N THR A 340 26.63 -39.66 -13.03
CA THR A 340 26.53 -40.65 -14.12
C THR A 340 27.07 -40.02 -15.41
N PRO A 341 28.21 -40.45 -15.96
CA PRO A 341 28.80 -39.81 -17.13
C PRO A 341 27.96 -40.12 -18.37
N VAL A 342 27.07 -39.22 -18.77
CA VAL A 342 26.23 -39.38 -19.98
C VAL A 342 27.02 -39.07 -21.27
N PHE A 343 28.17 -38.40 -21.12
CA PHE A 343 29.12 -38.06 -22.16
C PHE A 343 30.55 -38.11 -21.59
N PRO A 344 31.60 -38.29 -22.42
CA PRO A 344 32.96 -38.07 -21.97
C PRO A 344 33.10 -36.64 -21.40
N PRO A 345 33.78 -36.45 -20.26
CA PRO A 345 33.97 -35.13 -19.68
C PRO A 345 34.64 -34.22 -20.72
N ARG A 346 33.91 -33.22 -21.19
CA ARG A 346 34.49 -32.12 -21.97
C ARG A 346 34.92 -31.07 -20.97
N SER A 347 36.23 -30.85 -20.82
CA SER A 347 36.67 -29.63 -20.16
C SER A 347 36.36 -28.47 -21.08
N ILE A 348 35.62 -27.50 -20.58
CA ILE A 348 35.56 -26.18 -21.20
C ILE A 348 36.80 -25.46 -20.66
N PRO A 349 37.81 -25.16 -21.48
CA PRO A 349 38.97 -24.42 -21.03
C PRO A 349 38.52 -22.96 -20.81
N PHE A 350 38.05 -22.65 -19.61
CA PHE A 350 37.93 -21.27 -19.20
C PHE A 350 39.34 -20.70 -19.08
N SER A 351 39.55 -19.50 -19.64
CA SER A 351 40.76 -18.75 -19.39
C SER A 351 40.86 -18.49 -17.88
N PRO A 352 42.03 -18.71 -17.25
CA PRO A 352 42.24 -18.29 -15.87
C PRO A 352 42.34 -16.76 -15.73
N GLU A 353 42.48 -16.06 -16.86
CA GLU A 353 42.58 -14.60 -16.94
C GLU A 353 41.32 -14.02 -17.57
N ILE A 354 40.73 -13.02 -16.92
CA ILE A 354 39.62 -12.23 -17.42
C ILE A 354 40.20 -10.89 -17.86
N SER A 355 40.01 -10.52 -19.12
CA SER A 355 40.47 -9.21 -19.62
C SER A 355 39.64 -8.06 -19.04
N LEU A 356 40.22 -6.86 -18.96
CA LEU A 356 39.50 -5.66 -18.55
C LEU A 356 38.32 -5.37 -19.49
N GLU A 357 38.48 -5.64 -20.78
CA GLU A 357 37.43 -5.51 -21.78
C GLU A 357 36.27 -6.48 -21.53
N GLU A 358 36.55 -7.74 -21.17
CA GLU A 358 35.52 -8.72 -20.81
C GLU A 358 34.81 -8.32 -19.51
N ALA A 359 35.54 -7.85 -18.50
CA ALA A 359 34.97 -7.36 -17.25
C ALA A 359 34.07 -6.12 -17.48
N GLN A 360 34.51 -5.19 -18.33
CA GLN A 360 33.72 -4.02 -18.73
C GLN A 360 32.47 -4.44 -19.50
N TYR A 361 32.61 -5.37 -20.43
CA TYR A 361 31.49 -5.86 -21.21
C TYR A 361 30.44 -6.52 -20.32
N ALA A 362 30.86 -7.43 -19.43
CA ALA A 362 29.98 -8.11 -18.49
C ALA A 362 29.26 -7.16 -17.53
N THR A 363 29.93 -6.08 -17.09
CA THR A 363 29.38 -5.16 -16.09
C THR A 363 28.53 -4.05 -16.70
N CYS A 364 28.98 -3.47 -17.81
CA CYS A 364 28.41 -2.25 -18.37
C CYS A 364 27.50 -2.46 -19.58
N HIS A 365 27.58 -3.59 -20.30
CA HIS A 365 26.77 -3.78 -21.52
C HIS A 365 25.45 -4.53 -21.28
N THR A 366 25.00 -4.58 -20.02
CA THR A 366 23.71 -5.17 -19.66
C THR A 366 22.59 -4.11 -19.69
N GLY A 367 21.34 -4.55 -19.86
CA GLY A 367 20.21 -3.64 -19.87
C GLY A 367 20.02 -2.95 -18.51
N ASN A 368 19.68 -1.66 -18.50
CA ASN A 368 19.41 -0.89 -17.27
C ASN A 368 18.04 -1.20 -16.63
N THR A 369 17.54 -2.43 -16.78
CA THR A 369 16.15 -2.80 -16.48
C THR A 369 15.95 -3.31 -15.05
N SER A 370 17.00 -3.81 -14.40
CA SER A 370 16.92 -4.47 -13.09
C SER A 370 18.15 -4.19 -12.24
N PRO A 371 18.32 -2.98 -11.67
CA PRO A 371 19.38 -2.73 -10.71
C PRO A 371 19.20 -3.60 -9.46
N GLY A 372 20.32 -3.92 -8.80
CA GLY A 372 20.36 -4.71 -7.56
C GLY A 372 19.67 -4.01 -6.38
N SER A 373 19.75 -4.63 -5.20
CA SER A 373 19.21 -4.09 -3.95
C SER A 373 19.83 -2.74 -3.56
N ASP A 374 21.07 -2.50 -3.97
CA ASP A 374 21.82 -1.24 -3.87
C ASP A 374 21.24 -0.10 -4.72
N ASN A 375 20.38 -0.42 -5.70
CA ASN A 375 19.84 0.48 -6.72
C ASN A 375 20.91 1.16 -7.60
N ILE A 376 22.12 0.60 -7.67
CA ILE A 376 23.15 1.08 -8.60
C ILE A 376 22.79 0.58 -10.00
N THR A 377 22.57 1.52 -10.91
CA THR A 377 22.19 1.23 -12.29
C THR A 377 23.40 1.02 -13.18
N VAL A 378 23.25 0.25 -14.26
CA VAL A 378 24.30 0.10 -15.29
C VAL A 378 24.81 1.46 -15.78
N LYS A 379 23.92 2.44 -15.98
CA LYS A 379 24.28 3.81 -16.36
C LYS A 379 25.21 4.51 -15.36
N LEU A 380 25.10 4.18 -14.07
CA LEU A 380 25.99 4.73 -13.05
C LEU A 380 27.35 4.03 -13.10
N LEU A 381 27.38 2.72 -13.30
CA LEU A 381 28.61 1.95 -13.49
C LEU A 381 29.37 2.42 -14.74
N GLU A 382 28.68 2.60 -15.88
CA GLU A 382 29.26 3.16 -17.11
C GLU A 382 29.93 4.53 -16.85
N ALA A 383 29.32 5.38 -16.02
CA ALA A 383 29.80 6.73 -15.75
C ALA A 383 31.05 6.79 -14.88
N VAL A 384 31.35 5.72 -14.12
CA VAL A 384 32.50 5.66 -13.20
C VAL A 384 33.45 4.51 -13.51
N TRP A 385 33.23 3.77 -14.61
CA TRP A 385 34.05 2.62 -15.00
C TRP A 385 35.52 2.98 -15.15
N HIS A 386 35.83 4.19 -15.64
CA HIS A 386 37.21 4.69 -15.74
C HIS A 386 37.91 4.82 -14.38
N THR A 387 37.15 4.90 -13.29
CA THR A 387 37.66 4.95 -11.92
C THR A 387 37.68 3.56 -11.28
N ILE A 388 36.57 2.83 -11.37
CA ILE A 388 36.40 1.58 -10.62
C ILE A 388 36.86 0.34 -11.37
N GLY A 389 37.00 0.37 -12.70
CA GLY A 389 37.24 -0.84 -13.50
C GLY A 389 38.62 -1.47 -13.28
N THR A 390 39.57 -0.75 -12.68
CA THR A 390 40.91 -1.28 -12.33
C THR A 390 40.98 -1.85 -10.91
N HIS A 391 39.92 -1.69 -10.12
CA HIS A 391 39.68 -2.45 -8.89
C HIS A 391 38.87 -3.69 -9.25
#